data_AF-A0A4P5VHH3-F1
#
_entry.id   AF-A0A4P5VHH3-F1
#
_cell.length_a   1.000
_cell.length_b   1.000
_cell.length_c   1.000
_cell.angle_alpha   90.00
_cell.angle_beta   90.00
_cell.angle_gamma   90.00
#
_symmetry.space_group_name_H-M   'P 1'
#
loop_
_entity.id
_entity.type
_entity.pdbx_description
1 polymer ?
#
loop_
_entity_poly.entity_id
_entity_poly.type
_entity_poly.pdbx_seq_one_letter_code
_entity_poly.pdbx_strand_id
1 'polypeptide(L)'
;MDPNPSLPMARFLLVLKPRKPIESKDLIAGLDRLVDQLDAEVDHRTPAHLSAMLRGGLEHLRLQLFADVQAKAAGPVLELVLMSREPMGRGAPQTRECFEDLVRKASESMANLEPVFRSDRDGPLPRQE
;
A
#
# COMPACT_ATOMS: atom_id res chain seq x y z
N MET A 1 32.57 -7.47 -15.07
CA MET A 1 31.19 -6.98 -15.12
C MET A 1 30.52 -7.49 -13.87
N ASP A 2 30.56 -6.73 -12.80
CA ASP A 2 29.80 -7.02 -11.60
C ASP A 2 28.30 -6.99 -11.93
N PRO A 3 27.50 -7.97 -11.47
CA PRO A 3 26.07 -7.90 -11.60
C PRO A 3 25.61 -6.67 -10.82
N ASN A 4 25.05 -5.71 -11.55
CA ASN A 4 24.47 -4.47 -11.08
C ASN A 4 23.77 -4.70 -9.71
N PRO A 5 24.22 -4.08 -8.60
CA PRO A 5 23.50 -4.19 -7.34
C PRO A 5 22.09 -3.71 -7.61
N SER A 6 21.11 -4.57 -7.34
CA SER A 6 19.68 -4.31 -7.50
C SER A 6 19.40 -2.86 -7.17
N LEU A 7 19.14 -2.04 -8.19
CA LEU A 7 18.79 -0.64 -7.99
C LEU A 7 17.71 -0.61 -6.91
N PRO A 8 17.84 0.31 -5.93
CA PRO A 8 16.96 0.33 -4.79
C PRO A 8 15.50 0.42 -5.24
N MET A 9 14.77 -0.71 -5.11
CA MET A 9 13.38 -0.82 -5.53
C MET A 9 12.52 0.15 -4.73
N ALA A 10 11.54 0.77 -5.40
CA ALA A 10 10.56 1.63 -4.77
C ALA A 10 9.65 0.82 -3.85
N ARG A 11 9.48 1.31 -2.63
CA ARG A 11 8.58 0.76 -1.62
C ARG A 11 7.94 1.92 -0.89
N PHE A 12 6.63 1.96 -0.89
CA PHE A 12 5.83 2.93 -0.14
C PHE A 12 4.90 2.19 0.81
N LEU A 13 4.73 2.72 2.00
CA LEU A 13 3.91 2.17 3.07
C LEU A 13 2.90 3.21 3.53
N LEU A 14 1.66 2.76 3.67
CA LEU A 14 0.57 3.47 4.33
C LEU A 14 0.07 2.60 5.49
N VAL A 15 -0.05 3.19 6.68
CA VAL A 15 -0.64 2.53 7.84
C VAL A 15 -1.98 3.18 8.15
N LEU A 16 -3.01 2.35 8.19
CA LEU A 16 -4.38 2.70 8.47
C LEU A 16 -4.79 2.13 9.83
N LYS A 17 -5.32 3.00 10.69
CA LYS A 17 -5.83 2.59 12.02
C LYS A 17 -7.37 2.68 12.05
N PRO A 18 -8.06 1.67 12.58
CA PRO A 18 -9.50 1.76 12.82
C PRO A 18 -9.87 2.85 13.80
N ARG A 19 -10.89 3.65 13.46
CA ARG A 19 -11.48 4.66 14.36
C ARG A 19 -12.33 4.04 15.48
N LYS A 20 -12.79 2.80 15.28
CA LYS A 20 -13.55 2.00 16.23
C LYS A 20 -12.99 0.57 16.25
N PRO A 21 -13.17 -0.18 17.35
CA PRO A 21 -12.79 -1.59 17.39
C PRO A 21 -13.38 -2.37 16.22
N ILE A 22 -12.55 -3.17 15.56
CA ILE A 22 -12.90 -4.00 14.40
C ILE A 22 -12.10 -5.30 14.48
N GLU A 23 -12.69 -6.41 14.04
CA GLU A 23 -11.99 -7.68 13.97
C GLU A 23 -10.97 -7.67 12.84
N SER A 24 -9.82 -8.32 13.05
CA SER A 24 -8.73 -8.36 12.07
C SER A 24 -9.17 -8.87 10.70
N LYS A 25 -10.05 -9.88 10.65
CA LYS A 25 -10.57 -10.46 9.41
C LYS A 25 -11.38 -9.46 8.57
N ASP A 26 -12.03 -8.50 9.23
CA ASP A 26 -12.89 -7.52 8.56
C ASP A 26 -12.07 -6.41 7.91
N LEU A 27 -10.80 -6.23 8.29
CA LEU A 27 -9.88 -5.29 7.67
C LEU A 27 -9.52 -5.70 6.24
N ILE A 28 -9.12 -6.96 6.04
CA ILE A 28 -8.83 -7.47 4.69
C ILE A 28 -10.12 -7.61 3.88
N ALA A 29 -11.24 -8.00 4.49
CA ALA A 29 -12.54 -8.05 3.81
C ALA A 29 -12.93 -6.66 3.26
N GLY A 30 -12.68 -5.59 4.02
CA GLY A 30 -12.97 -4.21 3.63
C GLY A 30 -12.18 -3.68 2.43
N LEU A 31 -11.18 -4.41 1.93
CA LEU A 31 -10.35 -3.98 0.81
C LEU A 31 -10.97 -4.17 -0.58
N ASP A 32 -12.09 -4.89 -0.70
CA ASP A 32 -12.70 -5.21 -2.01
C ASP A 32 -12.90 -3.96 -2.88
N ARG A 33 -13.51 -2.93 -2.29
CA ARG A 33 -13.74 -1.66 -3.00
C ARG A 33 -12.45 -0.96 -3.38
N LEU A 34 -11.40 -1.02 -2.55
CA LEU A 34 -10.11 -0.42 -2.86
C LEU A 34 -9.44 -1.13 -4.04
N VAL A 35 -9.45 -2.47 -4.02
CA VAL A 35 -8.90 -3.31 -5.09
C VAL A 35 -9.60 -3.02 -6.42
N ASP A 36 -10.93 -2.94 -6.42
CA ASP A 36 -11.72 -2.60 -7.61
C ASP A 36 -11.37 -1.19 -8.14
N GLN A 37 -11.26 -0.20 -7.25
CA GLN A 37 -10.91 1.18 -7.62
C GLN A 37 -9.48 1.32 -8.15
N LEU A 38 -8.57 0.44 -7.75
CA LEU A 38 -7.19 0.40 -8.22
C LEU A 38 -7.02 -0.38 -9.52
N ASP A 39 -8.09 -1.00 -10.03
CA ASP A 39 -8.03 -1.96 -11.13
C ASP A 39 -6.93 -3.01 -10.85
N ALA A 40 -6.99 -3.58 -9.65
CA ALA A 40 -5.97 -4.51 -9.17
C ALA A 40 -6.46 -5.97 -9.26
N GLU A 41 -5.60 -6.84 -9.77
CA GLU A 41 -5.81 -8.28 -9.80
C GLU A 41 -5.27 -8.93 -8.54
N VAL A 42 -6.13 -9.61 -7.79
CA VAL A 42 -5.72 -10.30 -6.56
C VAL A 42 -4.97 -11.59 -6.91
N ASP A 43 -3.70 -11.64 -6.53
CA ASP A 43 -2.85 -12.83 -6.66
C ASP A 43 -3.11 -13.83 -5.51
N HIS A 44 -3.26 -13.32 -4.29
CA HIS A 44 -3.42 -14.13 -3.08
C HIS A 44 -4.22 -13.38 -2.01
N ARG A 45 -5.07 -14.10 -1.27
CA ARG A 45 -5.86 -13.55 -0.17
C ARG A 45 -6.05 -14.55 0.97
N THR A 46 -5.86 -14.06 2.19
CA THR A 46 -6.17 -14.73 3.46
C THR A 46 -6.88 -13.74 4.39
N PRO A 47 -7.38 -14.15 5.57
CA PRO A 47 -7.98 -13.22 6.52
C PRO A 47 -7.04 -12.14 7.06
N ALA A 48 -5.72 -12.30 6.94
CA ALA A 48 -4.72 -11.36 7.48
C ALA A 48 -3.82 -10.74 6.40
N HIS A 49 -3.91 -11.20 5.16
CA HIS A 49 -3.02 -10.80 4.07
C HIS A 49 -3.75 -10.74 2.73
N LEU A 50 -3.43 -9.75 1.89
CA LEU A 50 -3.81 -9.68 0.48
C LEU A 50 -2.61 -9.23 -0.35
N SER A 51 -2.38 -9.88 -1.50
CA SER A 51 -1.45 -9.41 -2.51
C SER A 51 -2.17 -9.22 -3.83
N ALA A 52 -1.92 -8.11 -4.51
CA ALA A 52 -2.53 -7.79 -5.79
C ALA A 52 -1.57 -7.07 -6.74
N MET A 53 -1.81 -7.24 -8.03
CA MET A 53 -1.11 -6.56 -9.12
C MET A 53 -1.98 -5.43 -9.66
N LEU A 54 -1.47 -4.19 -9.72
CA LEU A 54 -2.21 -3.10 -10.35
C LEU A 54 -2.14 -3.25 -11.88
N ARG A 55 -3.29 -3.34 -12.56
CA ARG A 55 -3.38 -3.51 -14.02
C ARG A 55 -3.38 -2.17 -14.78
N GLY A 56 -3.64 -1.06 -14.11
CA GLY A 56 -3.73 0.28 -14.73
C GLY A 56 -2.53 1.23 -14.52
N GLY A 57 -1.46 0.78 -13.88
CA GLY A 57 -0.27 1.62 -13.64
C GLY A 57 0.72 1.50 -14.80
N LEU A 58 1.03 2.64 -15.44
CA LEU A 58 2.12 2.89 -16.41
C LEU A 58 2.61 1.63 -17.13
N GLU A 59 2.28 1.46 -18.42
CA GLU A 59 2.46 0.22 -19.20
C GLU A 59 3.82 -0.51 -19.06
N HIS A 60 4.89 0.18 -18.64
CA HIS A 60 6.23 -0.34 -18.38
C HIS A 60 6.58 -0.64 -16.91
N LEU A 61 5.72 -0.32 -15.93
CA LEU A 61 6.01 -0.42 -14.50
C LEU A 61 5.02 -1.34 -13.76
N ARG A 62 5.49 -2.56 -13.47
CA ARG A 62 4.75 -3.52 -12.65
C ARG A 62 4.68 -3.06 -11.19
N LEU A 63 3.47 -2.80 -10.71
CA LEU A 63 3.17 -2.37 -9.35
C LEU A 63 2.47 -3.49 -8.56
N GLN A 64 3.02 -3.81 -7.39
CA GLN A 64 2.46 -4.80 -6.47
C GLN A 64 1.96 -4.12 -5.20
N LEU A 65 0.72 -4.41 -4.84
CA LEU A 65 0.10 -4.03 -3.58
C LEU A 65 0.11 -5.22 -2.63
N PHE A 66 0.56 -5.00 -1.41
CA PHE A 66 0.39 -5.93 -0.29
C PHE A 66 -0.41 -5.24 0.79
N ALA A 67 -1.31 -5.98 1.42
CA ALA A 67 -2.06 -5.54 2.57
C ALA A 67 -1.91 -6.55 3.69
N ASP A 68 -1.52 -6.09 4.87
CA ASP A 68 -1.25 -6.94 6.03
C ASP A 68 -1.94 -6.40 7.28
N VAL A 69 -2.56 -7.29 8.04
CA VAL A 69 -3.11 -6.94 9.36
C VAL A 69 -2.07 -7.20 10.43
N GLN A 70 -1.63 -6.13 11.08
CA GLN A 70 -0.65 -6.19 12.15
C GLN A 70 -1.33 -6.04 13.51
N ALA A 71 -1.16 -7.03 14.37
CA ALA A 71 -1.58 -6.92 15.76
C ALA A 71 -0.64 -5.96 16.51
N LYS A 72 -1.20 -4.89 17.10
CA LYS A 72 -0.48 -3.95 17.95
C LYS A 72 -1.18 -3.82 19.31
N ALA A 73 -0.47 -3.35 20.32
CA ALA A 73 -1.01 -3.17 21.68
C ALA A 73 -2.26 -2.26 21.73
N ALA A 74 -2.36 -1.30 20.81
CA ALA A 74 -3.48 -0.36 20.74
C ALA A 74 -4.61 -0.79 19.77
N GLY A 75 -4.64 -2.07 19.39
CA GLY A 75 -5.56 -2.65 18.40
C GLY A 75 -4.89 -2.99 17.07
N PRO A 76 -5.58 -3.73 16.19
CA PRO A 76 -5.04 -4.08 14.88
C PRO A 76 -4.88 -2.84 13.99
N VAL A 77 -3.86 -2.85 13.15
CA VAL A 77 -3.66 -1.85 12.09
C VAL A 77 -3.56 -2.55 10.74
N LEU A 78 -3.96 -1.85 9.69
CA LEU A 78 -3.83 -2.31 8.31
C LEU A 78 -2.64 -1.61 7.66
N GLU A 79 -1.65 -2.37 7.24
CA GLU A 79 -0.50 -1.88 6.49
C GLU A 79 -0.72 -2.14 5.01
N LEU A 80 -0.64 -1.09 4.19
CA LEU A 80 -0.68 -1.17 2.73
C LEU A 80 0.70 -0.82 2.18
N VAL A 81 1.29 -1.74 1.45
CA VAL A 81 2.61 -1.59 0.84
C VAL A 81 2.47 -1.61 -0.66
N LEU A 82 2.91 -0.53 -1.31
CA LEU A 82 3.06 -0.46 -2.76
C LEU A 82 4.53 -0.64 -3.14
N MET A 83 4.83 -1.59 -4.01
CA MET A 83 6.18 -1.86 -4.49
C MET A 83 6.26 -1.82 -6.01
N SER A 84 7.39 -1.39 -6.53
CA SER A 84 7.69 -1.45 -7.96
C SER A 84 9.19 -1.66 -8.20
N ARG A 85 9.56 -1.85 -9.47
CA ARG A 85 10.97 -1.90 -9.89
C ARG A 85 11.57 -0.54 -10.20
N GLU A 86 10.83 0.55 -9.99
CA GLU A 86 11.32 1.90 -10.22
C GLU A 86 12.47 2.21 -9.24
N PRO A 87 13.57 2.80 -9.70
CA PRO A 87 14.67 3.16 -8.82
C PRO A 87 14.34 4.38 -7.94
N MET A 88 14.74 4.33 -6.68
CA MET A 88 14.60 5.44 -5.73
C MET A 88 15.53 6.63 -6.00
N GLY A 89 16.40 6.60 -7.01
CA GLY A 89 17.36 7.68 -7.29
C GLY A 89 16.72 9.06 -7.55
N ARG A 90 15.43 9.12 -7.88
CA ARG A 90 14.62 10.35 -7.94
C ARG A 90 13.34 10.26 -7.10
N GLY A 91 13.33 9.42 -6.07
CA GLY A 91 12.16 9.19 -5.22
C GLY A 91 11.02 8.43 -5.90
N ALA A 92 11.31 7.68 -6.97
CA ALA A 92 10.36 6.85 -7.71
C ALA A 92 9.04 7.58 -8.03
N PRO A 93 9.09 8.65 -8.85
CA PRO A 93 7.94 9.55 -9.06
C PRO A 93 6.68 8.83 -9.51
N GLN A 94 6.80 7.79 -10.34
CA GLN A 94 5.67 7.03 -10.85
C GLN A 94 5.01 6.19 -9.75
N THR A 95 5.83 5.48 -8.97
CA THR A 95 5.36 4.70 -7.81
C THR A 95 4.76 5.61 -6.74
N ARG A 96 5.36 6.80 -6.55
CA ARG A 96 4.86 7.81 -5.64
C ARG A 96 3.49 8.33 -6.08
N GLU A 97 3.29 8.63 -7.35
CA GLU A 97 1.99 9.07 -7.89
C GLU A 97 0.91 8.00 -7.63
N CYS A 98 1.21 6.74 -7.95
CA CYS A 98 0.30 5.63 -7.64
C CYS A 98 0.06 5.46 -6.13
N PHE A 99 1.06 5.74 -5.29
CA PHE A 99 0.91 5.72 -3.84
C PHE A 99 0.01 6.84 -3.33
N GLU A 100 0.11 8.06 -3.86
CA GLU A 100 -0.81 9.15 -3.49
C GLU A 100 -2.26 8.82 -3.93
N ASP A 101 -2.43 8.23 -5.11
CA ASP A 101 -3.75 7.75 -5.58
C ASP A 101 -4.31 6.62 -4.68
N LEU A 102 -3.45 5.69 -4.25
CA LEU A 102 -3.79 4.66 -3.26
C LEU A 102 -4.25 5.28 -1.95
N VAL A 103 -3.53 6.28 -1.41
CA VAL A 103 -3.90 6.97 -0.16
C VAL A 103 -5.27 7.64 -0.28
N ARG A 104 -5.52 8.32 -1.40
CA ARG A 104 -6.80 8.97 -1.68
C ARG A 104 -7.93 7.94 -1.76
N LYS A 105 -7.79 6.91 -2.59
CA LYS A 105 -8.79 5.84 -2.75
C LYS A 105 -9.03 5.07 -1.45
N ALA A 106 -8.00 4.82 -0.66
CA ALA A 106 -8.12 4.19 0.66
C ALA A 106 -8.97 5.06 1.61
N SER A 107 -8.74 6.37 1.60
CA SER A 107 -9.51 7.31 2.45
C SER A 107 -10.98 7.40 2.03
N GLU A 108 -11.27 7.30 0.73
CA GLU A 108 -12.64 7.30 0.19
C GLU A 108 -13.39 5.97 0.42
N SER A 109 -12.69 4.84 0.26
CA SER A 109 -13.29 3.49 0.35
C SER A 109 -13.40 2.95 1.78
N MET A 110 -12.50 3.38 2.68
CA MET A 110 -12.41 2.89 4.05
C MET A 110 -12.58 4.03 5.07
N ALA A 111 -13.74 4.68 5.05
CA ALA A 111 -14.05 5.84 5.90
C ALA A 111 -13.96 5.58 7.43
N ASN A 112 -13.96 4.31 7.85
CA ASN A 112 -13.78 3.87 9.23
C ASN A 112 -12.29 3.72 9.62
N LEU A 113 -11.36 3.84 8.68
CA LEU A 113 -9.93 3.81 8.90
C LEU A 113 -9.32 5.20 8.73
N GLU A 114 -8.26 5.47 9.48
CA GLU A 114 -7.53 6.73 9.46
C GLU A 114 -6.07 6.50 9.06
N PRO A 115 -5.52 7.23 8.08
CA PRO A 115 -4.09 7.27 7.79
C PRO A 115 -3.31 7.82 8.99
N VAL A 116 -2.50 6.99 9.64
CA VAL A 116 -1.72 7.40 10.82
C VAL A 116 -0.22 7.52 10.52
N PHE A 117 0.26 6.81 9.49
CA PHE A 117 1.66 6.83 9.10
C PHE A 117 1.82 6.57 7.60
N ARG A 118 2.82 7.22 7.01
CA ARG A 118 3.23 7.05 5.62
C ARG A 118 4.75 7.05 5.57
N SER A 119 5.34 6.20 4.74
CA SER A 119 6.78 6.21 4.46
C SER A 119 7.07 5.75 3.04
N ASP A 120 8.22 6.11 2.53
CA ASP A 120 8.84 5.44 1.38
C ASP A 120 9.99 4.54 1.87
N ARG A 121 10.89 4.15 0.96
CA ARG A 121 12.09 3.37 1.26
C ARG A 121 13.07 4.13 2.16
N ASP A 122 13.17 5.44 1.99
CA ASP A 122 14.20 6.28 2.59
C ASP A 122 13.74 6.90 3.92
N GLY A 123 12.43 6.92 4.20
CA GLY A 123 11.92 7.23 5.53
C GLY A 123 10.47 7.69 5.58
N PRO A 124 10.04 8.27 6.72
CA PRO A 124 8.71 8.83 6.89
C PRO A 124 8.42 9.93 5.87
N LEU A 125 7.22 9.90 5.29
CA LEU A 125 6.71 10.96 4.43
C LEU A 125 5.96 12.00 5.28
N PRO A 126 5.94 13.28 4.86
CA PRO A 126 5.17 14.30 5.55
C PRO A 126 3.67 13.94 5.57
N ARG A 127 2.99 14.28 6.67
CA ARG A 127 1.53 14.21 6.72
C ARG A 127 0.97 15.20 5.69
N GLN A 128 0.03 14.74 4.87
CA GLN A 128 -0.77 15.67 4.06
C GLN A 128 -1.81 16.29 4.99
N GLU A 129 -1.83 17.63 5.04
CA GLU A 129 -2.78 18.46 5.79
C GLU A 129 -4.15 18.49 5.12
#